data_AF-A0A0L7TEM4-F1
#
_entry.id   AF-A0A0L7TEM4-F1
#
_cell.length_a   1.000
_cell.length_b   1.000
_cell.length_c   1.000
_cell.angle_alpha   90.00
_cell.angle_beta   90.00
_cell.angle_gamma   90.00
#
_symmetry.space_group_name_H-M   'P 1'
#
loop_
_entity.id
_entity.type
_entity.pdbx_description
1 polymer ?
#
loop_
_entity_poly.entity_id
_entity_poly.type
_entity_poly.pdbx_seq_one_letter_code
_entity_poly.pdbx_strand_id
1 'polypeptide(L)'
;MVAIGAGAALALSGALFQRTTANALGSPDIIGVNAGAAAGIVTTLTVWPGVLPVPLGALLGALTAVVLVYSGSMGRFGQLQTTQIVIAGIAVAAVCLALVNFAVSQLRIEVAQ
;
A
#
# COMPACT_ATOMS: atom_id res chain seq x y z
N MET A 1 -2.58 -0.36 -24.75
CA MET A 1 -3.64 0.38 -24.02
C MET A 1 -3.40 0.41 -22.52
N VAL A 2 -3.14 -0.73 -21.88
CA VAL A 2 -2.84 -0.78 -20.43
C VAL A 2 -1.68 0.15 -20.02
N ALA A 3 -0.59 0.18 -20.77
CA ALA A 3 0.56 1.06 -20.46
C ALA A 3 0.20 2.56 -20.49
N ILE A 4 -0.63 2.99 -21.45
CA ILE A 4 -1.06 4.39 -21.59
C ILE A 4 -2.03 4.76 -20.45
N GLY A 5 -2.99 3.88 -20.15
CA GLY A 5 -3.94 4.08 -19.05
C GLY A 5 -3.26 4.10 -17.68
N ALA A 6 -2.32 3.18 -17.43
CA ALA A 6 -1.53 3.16 -16.20
C ALA A 6 -0.64 4.40 -16.08
N GLY A 7 0.03 4.82 -17.16
CA GLY A 7 0.84 6.03 -17.18
C GLY A 7 0.03 7.30 -16.87
N ALA A 8 -1.16 7.43 -17.45
CA ALA A 8 -2.06 8.56 -17.17
C ALA A 8 -2.57 8.56 -15.72
N ALA A 9 -2.96 7.40 -15.19
CA ALA A 9 -3.41 7.25 -13.81
C ALA A 9 -2.31 7.58 -12.79
N LEU A 10 -1.07 7.13 -13.05
CA LEU A 10 0.09 7.45 -12.22
C LEU A 10 0.43 8.95 -12.27
N ALA A 11 0.40 9.56 -13.45
CA ALA A 11 0.65 11.00 -13.60
C ALA A 11 -0.38 11.85 -12.85
N LEU A 12 -1.67 11.50 -12.95
CA LEU A 12 -2.75 12.14 -12.20
C LEU A 12 -2.58 11.97 -10.68
N SER A 13 -2.33 10.75 -10.22
CA SER A 13 -2.11 10.46 -8.79
C SER A 13 -0.92 11.25 -8.23
N GLY A 14 0.19 11.30 -8.97
CA GLY A 14 1.37 12.10 -8.62
C GLY A 14 1.06 13.59 -8.55
N ALA A 15 0.38 14.15 -9.55
CA ALA A 15 0.03 15.56 -9.59
C ALA A 15 -0.92 15.96 -8.44
N LEU A 16 -1.94 15.13 -8.14
CA LEU A 16 -2.85 15.33 -7.01
C LEU A 16 -2.10 15.31 -5.68
N PHE A 17 -1.25 14.30 -5.47
CA PHE A 17 -0.49 14.17 -4.23
C PHE A 17 0.45 15.36 -4.03
N GLN A 18 1.23 15.73 -5.05
CA GLN A 18 2.13 16.88 -5.01
C GLN A 18 1.40 18.20 -4.68
N ARG A 19 0.17 18.38 -5.20
CA ARG A 19 -0.67 19.55 -4.91
C ARG A 19 -1.16 19.56 -3.47
N THR A 20 -1.56 18.41 -2.93
CA THR A 20 -2.07 18.29 -1.55
C THR A 20 -0.96 18.40 -0.52
N THR A 21 0.23 17.84 -0.79
CA THR A 21 1.39 17.96 0.11
C THR A 21 2.16 19.26 -0.05
N ALA A 22 1.83 20.08 -1.05
CA ALA A 22 2.60 21.26 -1.46
C ALA A 22 4.12 20.95 -1.60
N ASN A 23 4.44 19.71 -2.00
CA ASN A 23 5.79 19.19 -2.01
C ASN A 23 6.02 18.43 -3.32
N ALA A 24 6.84 19.00 -4.19
CA ALA A 24 7.15 18.47 -5.52
C ALA A 24 7.91 17.12 -5.50
N LEU A 25 8.47 16.73 -4.35
CA LEU A 25 9.13 15.42 -4.14
C LEU A 25 8.18 14.36 -3.58
N GLY A 26 6.96 14.74 -3.18
CA GLY A 26 5.97 13.79 -2.69
C GLY A 26 5.44 12.90 -3.82
N SER A 27 5.56 11.59 -3.66
CA SER A 27 4.93 10.60 -4.54
C SER A 27 3.92 9.76 -3.75
N PRO A 28 2.78 9.36 -4.35
CA PRO A 28 1.73 8.58 -3.68
C PRO A 28 2.21 7.19 -3.21
N ASP A 29 3.36 6.71 -3.69
CA ASP A 29 4.01 5.49 -3.22
C ASP A 29 4.41 5.59 -1.73
N ILE A 30 4.71 6.80 -1.25
CA ILE A 30 5.15 7.08 0.14
C ILE A 30 4.06 6.75 1.18
N ILE A 31 2.78 6.70 0.80
CA ILE A 31 1.65 6.46 1.72
C ILE A 31 1.46 4.96 2.00
N GLY A 32 2.35 4.08 1.54
CA GLY A 32 2.25 2.63 1.82
C GLY A 32 1.23 1.88 0.96
N VAL A 33 0.72 2.50 -0.12
CA VAL A 33 -0.20 1.88 -1.10
C VAL A 33 0.42 0.62 -1.70
N ASN A 34 1.69 0.71 -2.14
CA ASN A 34 2.40 -0.38 -2.79
C ASN A 34 2.69 -1.53 -1.81
N ALA A 35 3.13 -1.21 -0.59
CA ALA A 35 3.34 -2.20 0.46
C ALA A 35 2.01 -2.89 0.85
N GLY A 36 0.91 -2.14 0.95
CA GLY A 36 -0.43 -2.68 1.18
C GLY A 36 -0.92 -3.58 0.05
N ALA A 37 -0.68 -3.19 -1.21
CA ALA A 37 -0.98 -4.01 -2.37
C ALA A 37 -0.22 -5.34 -2.34
N ALA A 38 1.09 -5.29 -2.05
CA ALA A 38 1.92 -6.49 -1.92
C ALA A 38 1.42 -7.41 -0.81
N ALA A 39 1.08 -6.87 0.37
CA ALA A 39 0.49 -7.65 1.45
C ALA A 39 -0.87 -8.28 1.04
N GLY A 40 -1.73 -7.53 0.35
CA GLY A 40 -3.02 -8.02 -0.17
C GLY A 40 -2.89 -9.13 -1.23
N ILE A 41 -1.87 -9.04 -2.10
CA ILE A 41 -1.55 -10.09 -3.07
C ILE A 41 -1.17 -11.37 -2.33
N VAL A 42 -0.26 -11.26 -1.37
CA VAL A 42 0.27 -12.43 -0.66
C VAL A 42 -0.79 -13.08 0.23
N THR A 43 -1.64 -12.30 0.91
CA THR A 43 -2.78 -12.84 1.67
C THR A 43 -3.79 -13.54 0.75
N THR A 44 -4.06 -12.99 -0.43
CA THR A 44 -4.96 -13.63 -1.40
C THR A 44 -4.40 -14.94 -1.91
N LEU A 45 -3.10 -14.98 -2.20
CA LEU A 45 -2.42 -16.19 -2.67
C LEU A 45 -2.31 -17.28 -1.59
N THR A 46 -2.19 -16.90 -0.33
CA THR A 46 -2.01 -17.85 0.79
C THR A 46 -3.33 -18.33 1.39
N VAL A 47 -4.35 -17.47 1.50
CA VAL A 47 -5.61 -17.80 2.19
C VAL A 47 -6.70 -18.26 1.23
N TRP A 48 -6.79 -17.69 0.02
CA TRP A 48 -7.84 -18.00 -0.96
C TRP A 48 -7.26 -18.30 -2.36
N PRO A 49 -6.39 -19.32 -2.48
CA PRO A 49 -5.80 -19.66 -3.76
C PRO A 49 -6.90 -20.00 -4.78
N GLY A 50 -6.94 -19.24 -5.88
CA GLY A 50 -7.85 -19.46 -7.01
C GLY A 50 -9.30 -19.01 -6.82
N VAL A 51 -9.70 -18.51 -5.64
CA VAL A 51 -11.06 -18.05 -5.37
C VAL A 51 -11.20 -16.55 -5.64
N LEU A 52 -10.22 -15.75 -5.21
CA LEU A 52 -10.23 -14.30 -5.41
C LEU A 52 -9.21 -13.90 -6.50
N PRO A 53 -9.60 -13.10 -7.50
CA PRO A 53 -8.64 -12.54 -8.46
C PRO A 53 -7.54 -11.73 -7.75
N VAL A 54 -6.28 -12.02 -8.06
CA VAL A 54 -5.10 -11.33 -7.49
C VAL A 54 -5.21 -9.80 -7.56
N PRO A 55 -5.71 -9.18 -8.65
CA PRO A 55 -5.86 -7.72 -8.71
C PRO A 55 -6.85 -7.16 -7.67
N LEU A 56 -7.90 -7.91 -7.32
CA LEU A 56 -8.84 -7.50 -6.27
C LEU A 56 -8.19 -7.59 -4.88
N GLY A 57 -7.40 -8.63 -4.64
CA GLY A 57 -6.57 -8.75 -3.44
C GLY A 57 -5.61 -7.57 -3.26
N ALA A 58 -4.90 -7.21 -4.33
CA ALA A 58 -4.01 -6.06 -4.36
C ALA A 58 -4.76 -4.75 -4.05
N LEU A 59 -5.93 -4.54 -4.67
CA LEU A 59 -6.74 -3.35 -4.47
C LEU A 59 -7.23 -3.23 -3.02
N LEU A 60 -7.75 -4.31 -2.44
CA LEU A 60 -8.23 -4.33 -1.06
C LEU A 60 -7.09 -4.11 -0.05
N GLY A 61 -5.93 -4.72 -0.28
CA GLY A 61 -4.74 -4.51 0.55
C GLY A 61 -4.25 -3.07 0.50
N ALA A 62 -4.19 -2.48 -0.69
CA ALA A 62 -3.83 -1.08 -0.89
C ALA A 62 -4.81 -0.12 -0.19
N LEU A 63 -6.11 -0.33 -0.36
CA LEU A 63 -7.15 0.48 0.29
C LEU A 63 -7.06 0.40 1.82
N THR A 64 -6.87 -0.81 2.35
CA THR A 64 -6.73 -1.02 3.79
C THR A 64 -5.52 -0.29 4.35
N ALA A 65 -4.37 -0.35 3.66
CA ALA A 65 -3.17 0.38 4.06
C ALA A 65 -3.40 1.90 4.07
N VAL A 66 -4.04 2.46 3.05
CA VAL A 66 -4.37 3.89 2.99
C VAL A 66 -5.28 4.31 4.15
N VAL A 67 -6.30 3.52 4.45
CA VAL A 67 -7.22 3.79 5.58
C VAL A 67 -6.47 3.73 6.92
N LEU A 68 -5.55 2.78 7.10
CA LEU A 68 -4.73 2.70 8.30
C LEU A 68 -3.80 3.91 8.46
N VAL A 69 -3.14 4.35 7.39
CA VAL A 69 -2.28 5.54 7.42
C VAL A 69 -3.10 6.80 7.72
N TYR A 70 -4.26 6.96 7.07
CA TYR A 70 -5.10 8.13 7.26
C TYR A 70 -5.68 8.20 8.68
N SER A 71 -6.21 7.08 9.19
CA SER A 71 -6.74 6.99 10.56
C SER A 71 -5.66 7.18 11.62
N GLY A 72 -4.45 6.63 11.40
CA GLY A 72 -3.31 6.81 12.31
C GLY A 72 -2.68 8.19 12.26
N SER A 73 -2.79 8.92 11.14
CA SER A 73 -2.30 10.28 10.99
C SER A 73 -3.27 11.35 11.52
N MET A 74 -4.50 10.96 11.89
CA MET A 74 -5.51 11.90 12.39
C MET A 74 -5.23 12.21 13.87
N GLY A 75 -4.47 13.28 14.13
CA GLY A 75 -4.17 13.71 15.49
C GLY A 75 -5.41 14.18 16.27
N ARG A 76 -5.27 14.34 17.60
CA ARG A 76 -6.32 14.75 18.56
C ARG A 76 -7.09 16.04 18.22
N PHE A 77 -6.58 16.87 17.30
CA PHE A 77 -7.17 18.13 16.88
C PHE A 77 -7.56 18.17 15.39
N GLY A 78 -7.57 17.02 14.69
CA GLY A 78 -7.99 16.93 13.30
C GLY A 78 -7.05 17.61 12.28
N GLN A 79 -5.88 18.09 12.70
CA GLN A 79 -4.89 18.67 11.80
C GLN A 79 -4.04 17.58 11.16
N LEU A 80 -4.16 17.43 9.85
CA LEU A 80 -3.30 16.57 9.03
C LEU A 80 -1.95 17.27 8.84
N GLN A 81 -0.94 16.88 9.62
CA GLN A 81 0.44 17.30 9.38
C GLN A 81 1.08 16.36 8.36
N THR A 82 1.61 16.92 7.26
CA THR A 82 2.30 16.15 6.21
C THR A 82 3.36 15.20 6.77
N THR A 83 4.11 15.64 7.79
CA THR A 83 5.13 14.82 8.47
C THR A 83 4.53 13.60 9.16
N GLN A 84 3.34 13.71 9.77
CA GLN A 84 2.67 12.59 10.44
C GLN A 84 2.16 11.55 9.43
N ILE A 85 1.65 12.00 8.28
CA ILE A 85 1.22 11.12 7.19
C ILE A 85 2.42 10.31 6.67
N VAL A 86 3.58 10.96 6.51
CA VAL A 86 4.81 10.28 6.07
C VAL A 86 5.27 9.24 7.08
N ILE A 87 5.33 9.57 8.37
CA ILE A 87 5.77 8.63 9.42
C ILE A 87 4.79 7.46 9.56
N ALA A 88 3.48 7.72 9.52
CA ALA A 88 2.46 6.69 9.54
C ALA A 88 2.54 5.79 8.29
N GLY A 89 2.79 6.37 7.11
CA GLY A 89 3.03 5.65 5.87
C GLY A 89 4.22 4.68 5.97
N ILE A 90 5.36 5.16 6.48
CA ILE A 90 6.56 4.33 6.71
C ILE A 90 6.26 3.19 7.70
N ALA A 91 5.56 3.47 8.79
CA ALA A 91 5.21 2.46 9.78
C ALA A 91 4.30 1.36 9.19
N VAL A 92 3.24 1.75 8.48
CA VAL A 92 2.33 0.80 7.82
C VAL A 92 3.07 0.00 6.73
N ALA A 93 3.91 0.65 5.94
CA ALA A 93 4.72 -0.02 4.93
C ALA A 93 5.64 -1.08 5.55
N ALA A 94 6.28 -0.78 6.68
CA ALA A 94 7.13 -1.74 7.40
C ALA A 94 6.32 -2.96 7.90
N VAL A 95 5.12 -2.73 8.45
CA VAL A 95 4.22 -3.82 8.89
C VAL A 95 3.78 -4.68 7.70
N CYS A 96 3.36 -4.08 6.59
CA CYS A 96 2.99 -4.80 5.39
C CYS A 96 4.15 -5.62 4.82
N LEU A 97 5.36 -5.05 4.80
CA LEU A 97 6.54 -5.76 4.32
C LEU A 97 6.91 -6.94 5.23
N ALA A 98 6.77 -6.78 6.55
CA ALA A 98 6.96 -7.87 7.51
C ALA A 98 5.95 -9.01 7.26
N LEU A 99 4.67 -8.69 6.99
CA LEU A 99 3.65 -9.67 6.64
C LEU A 99 3.99 -10.42 5.34
N VAL A 100 4.41 -9.70 4.31
CA VAL A 100 4.86 -10.30 3.04
C VAL A 100 6.02 -11.27 3.27
N ASN A 101 7.05 -10.83 3.99
CA ASN A 101 8.22 -11.66 4.27
C ASN A 101 7.88 -12.90 5.10
N PHE A 102 6.99 -12.76 6.09
CA PHE A 102 6.52 -13.88 6.89
C PHE A 102 5.75 -14.89 6.04
N ALA A 103 4.82 -14.44 5.21
CA ALA A 103 4.07 -15.36 4.36
C ALA A 103 4.95 -16.05 3.31
N VAL A 104 5.95 -15.36 2.76
CA VAL A 104 6.94 -15.96 1.87
C VAL A 104 7.83 -16.97 2.61
N SER A 105 8.18 -16.74 3.87
CA SER A 105 8.97 -17.70 4.64
C SER A 105 8.21 -19.00 4.91
N GLN A 106 6.91 -18.92 5.18
CA GLN A 106 6.05 -20.11 5.33
C GLN A 106 5.99 -20.95 4.05
N LEU A 107 5.82 -20.30 2.90
CA LEU A 107 5.83 -20.98 1.59
C LEU A 107 7.17 -21.66 1.29
N ARG A 108 8.29 -21.06 1.70
CA ARG A 108 9.62 -21.68 1.53
C ARG A 108 9.81 -22.92 2.39
N ILE A 109 9.19 -22.98 3.57
CA ILE A 109 9.27 -24.15 4.45
C ILE A 109 8.51 -25.33 3.84
N GLU A 110 7.36 -25.08 3.20
CA GLU A 110 6.55 -26.10 2.52
C GLU A 110 7.30 -26.75 1.33
N VAL A 111 8.03 -25.94 0.54
CA VAL A 111 8.75 -26.40 -0.67
C VAL A 111 10.06 -27.14 -0.33
N ALA A 112 10.57 -27.01 0.89
CA ALA A 112 11.79 -27.68 1.35
C ALA A 112 11.53 -29.06 1.99
N GLN A 113 10.26 -29.49 2.07
CA GLN A 113 9.82 -30.83 2.50
C GLN A 113 9.59 -31.73 1.29
#